data_AF-A0A078A8M1-F1
#
_entry.id   AF-A0A078A8M1-F1
#
_cell.length_a   1.000
_cell.length_b   1.000
_cell.length_c   1.000
_cell.angle_alpha   90.00
_cell.angle_beta   90.00
_cell.angle_gamma   90.00
#
_symmetry.space_group_name_H-M   'P 1'
#
loop_
_entity.id
_entity.type
_entity.pdbx_description
1 polymer ?
#
loop_
_entity_poly.entity_id
_entity_poly.type
_entity_poly.pdbx_seq_one_letter_code
_entity_poly.pdbx_strand_id
1 'polypeptide(L)'
;MNYSSMDKTEMKYMSDQGVDIRFPLDRNQRYFMFKEMMMAYSFAWLEKPDHKRLSYYQQQAGAMILAWSGAAYYYSIQLAQNPQKFYQEFLLTRKSGLFSFVPLGVAAYYHFKQQKLYNELYEKYCGQLSDKELLQLDAKFNPKKKMFYDIIIQRNEKRLEMEDEKEQNRLSSLGGHSRVDTD
;
A
#
# COMPACT_ATOMS: atom_id res chain seq x y z
N MET A 1 25.26 -16.46 16.77
CA MET A 1 25.02 -14.99 16.72
C MET A 1 24.31 -14.61 18.02
N ASN A 2 24.86 -13.65 18.77
CA ASN A 2 24.34 -13.22 20.07
C ASN A 2 23.26 -12.14 19.87
N TYR A 3 22.00 -12.47 20.16
CA TYR A 3 20.82 -11.60 19.95
C TYR A 3 20.58 -10.60 21.11
N SER A 4 21.65 -10.08 21.73
CA SER A 4 21.59 -9.44 23.05
C SER A 4 21.42 -7.91 23.05
N SER A 5 21.19 -7.25 21.91
CA SER A 5 21.24 -5.77 21.86
C SER A 5 20.02 -5.06 21.27
N MET A 6 18.87 -5.72 21.11
CA MET A 6 17.62 -4.98 20.97
C MET A 6 17.03 -4.75 22.35
N ASP A 7 17.00 -3.47 22.73
CA ASP A 7 16.49 -3.03 24.02
C ASP A 7 15.01 -3.45 24.16
N LYS A 8 14.63 -3.94 25.34
CA LYS A 8 13.25 -4.38 25.62
C LYS A 8 12.25 -3.24 25.39
N THR A 9 12.71 -2.01 25.50
CA THR A 9 11.97 -0.78 25.20
C THR A 9 11.63 -0.64 23.72
N GLU A 10 12.54 -0.95 22.79
CA GLU A 10 12.26 -0.92 21.34
C GLU A 10 11.29 -2.02 20.94
N MET A 11 11.47 -3.24 21.49
CA MET A 11 10.50 -4.33 21.26
C MET A 11 9.12 -4.00 21.82
N LYS A 12 9.04 -3.32 22.97
CA LYS A 12 7.78 -2.88 23.57
C LYS A 12 7.15 -1.73 22.78
N TYR A 13 7.93 -0.78 22.30
CA TYR A 13 7.43 0.33 21.47
C TYR A 13 6.88 -0.18 20.13
N MET A 14 7.51 -1.22 19.56
CA MET A 14 7.02 -1.90 18.35
C MET A 14 5.85 -2.87 18.62
N SER A 15 5.74 -3.46 19.82
CA SER A 15 4.57 -4.26 20.21
C SER A 15 3.36 -3.41 20.59
N ASP A 16 3.58 -2.23 21.17
CA ASP A 16 2.51 -1.31 21.61
C ASP A 16 1.94 -0.52 20.42
N GLN A 17 2.69 -0.38 19.31
CA GLN A 17 2.14 -0.02 17.99
C GLN A 17 1.70 -1.25 17.16
N GLY A 18 1.79 -2.44 17.76
CA GLY A 18 1.69 -3.73 17.09
C GLY A 18 0.27 -4.09 16.69
N VAL A 19 -0.04 -3.89 15.41
CA VAL A 19 -1.02 -4.74 14.73
C VAL A 19 -0.57 -6.18 14.97
N ASP A 20 -1.39 -7.00 15.65
CA ASP A 20 -1.14 -8.43 15.79
C ASP A 20 -1.24 -9.07 14.40
N ILE A 21 -0.10 -9.15 13.70
CA ILE A 21 -0.04 -9.65 12.34
C ILE A 21 -0.20 -11.18 12.36
N ARG A 22 -1.38 -11.64 11.97
CA ARG A 22 -1.73 -13.05 11.86
C ARG A 22 -1.78 -13.47 10.40
N PHE A 23 -1.19 -14.63 10.10
CA PHE A 23 -1.38 -15.29 8.82
C PHE A 23 -2.68 -16.09 8.80
N PRO A 24 -3.36 -16.18 7.63
CA PRO A 24 -3.01 -15.49 6.38
C PRO A 24 -3.36 -13.99 6.43
N LEU A 25 -2.50 -13.15 5.85
CA LEU A 25 -2.78 -11.72 5.68
C LEU A 25 -3.92 -11.53 4.68
N ASP A 26 -4.84 -10.61 4.98
CA ASP A 26 -5.87 -10.24 4.01
C ASP A 26 -5.28 -9.46 2.82
N ARG A 27 -6.01 -9.45 1.69
CA ARG A 27 -5.56 -8.77 0.47
C ARG A 27 -5.26 -7.29 0.70
N ASN A 28 -6.03 -6.60 1.54
CA ASN A 28 -5.84 -5.17 1.78
C ASN A 28 -4.58 -4.91 2.60
N GLN A 29 -4.29 -5.73 3.60
CA GLN A 29 -3.05 -5.67 4.36
C GLN A 29 -1.83 -5.90 3.44
N ARG A 30 -1.89 -6.96 2.62
CA ARG A 30 -0.83 -7.27 1.64
C ARG A 30 -0.64 -6.14 0.63
N TYR A 31 -1.73 -5.58 0.12
CA TYR A 31 -1.71 -4.44 -0.80
C TYR A 31 -1.17 -3.17 -0.14
N PHE A 32 -1.50 -2.93 1.14
CA PHE A 32 -0.98 -1.79 1.90
C PHE A 32 0.53 -1.91 2.09
N MET A 33 1.02 -3.09 2.49
CA MET A 33 2.46 -3.37 2.57
C MET A 33 3.16 -3.13 1.24
N PHE A 34 2.60 -3.65 0.14
CA PHE A 34 3.09 -3.37 -1.22
C PHE A 34 3.14 -1.88 -1.52
N LYS A 35 2.10 -1.13 -1.20
CA LYS A 35 2.05 0.32 -1.43
C LYS A 35 3.13 1.06 -0.62
N GLU A 36 3.37 0.68 0.63
CA GLU A 36 4.45 1.25 1.45
C GLU A 36 5.83 0.95 0.86
N MET A 37 6.07 -0.29 0.45
CA MET A 37 7.32 -0.69 -0.21
C MET A 37 7.54 0.10 -1.50
N MET A 38 6.48 0.28 -2.29
CA MET A 38 6.52 1.08 -3.50
C MET A 38 6.82 2.55 -3.22
N MET A 39 6.31 3.14 -2.13
CA MET A 39 6.64 4.52 -1.77
C MET A 39 8.08 4.65 -1.26
N ALA A 40 8.56 3.69 -0.48
CA ALA A 40 9.91 3.73 0.10
C ALA A 40 11.01 3.34 -0.89
N TYR A 41 10.73 2.43 -1.83
CA TYR A 41 11.72 1.74 -2.66
C TYR A 41 11.36 1.67 -4.16
N SER A 42 10.45 2.55 -4.63
CA SER A 42 9.87 2.60 -5.99
C SER A 42 10.81 2.22 -7.13
N PHE A 43 12.09 2.61 -7.08
CA PHE A 43 13.05 2.39 -8.16
C PHE A 43 13.81 1.06 -8.12
N ALA A 44 13.93 0.44 -6.95
CA ALA A 44 14.78 -0.75 -6.78
C ALA A 44 14.05 -2.07 -7.09
N TRP A 45 12.72 -2.03 -7.17
CA TRP A 45 11.85 -3.21 -7.29
C TRP A 45 11.28 -3.42 -8.68
N LEU A 46 11.12 -2.34 -9.44
CA LEU A 46 10.34 -2.36 -10.67
C LEU A 46 11.24 -2.59 -11.88
N GLU A 47 10.69 -3.32 -12.83
CA GLU A 47 11.23 -3.32 -14.18
C GLU A 47 11.15 -1.91 -14.78
N LYS A 48 12.15 -1.56 -15.61
CA LYS A 48 12.19 -0.28 -16.35
C LYS A 48 10.87 0.09 -17.04
N PRO A 49 10.15 -0.81 -17.75
CA PRO A 49 8.84 -0.49 -18.33
C PRO A 49 7.80 -0.06 -17.29
N ASP A 50 7.69 -0.74 -16.15
CA ASP A 50 6.71 -0.42 -15.11
C ASP A 50 7.03 0.88 -14.38
N HIS A 51 8.32 1.16 -14.21
CA HIS A 51 8.79 2.46 -13.76
C HIS A 51 8.35 3.59 -14.71
N LYS A 52 8.56 3.44 -16.03
CA LYS A 52 8.12 4.44 -17.02
C LYS A 52 6.61 4.68 -16.97
N ARG A 53 5.81 3.63 -16.74
CA ARG A 53 4.35 3.73 -16.61
C ARG A 53 3.93 4.55 -15.38
N LEU A 54 4.61 4.39 -14.24
CA LEU A 54 4.37 5.21 -13.05
C LEU A 54 4.72 6.68 -13.28
N SER A 55 5.90 6.94 -13.84
CA SER A 55 6.36 8.31 -14.11
C SER A 55 5.48 9.03 -15.13
N TYR A 56 4.91 8.32 -16.11
CA TYR A 56 4.04 8.90 -17.13
C TYR A 56 2.82 9.61 -16.53
N TYR A 57 2.11 8.96 -15.61
CA TYR A 57 0.93 9.57 -14.98
C TYR A 57 1.31 10.74 -14.05
N GLN A 58 2.44 10.65 -13.37
CA GLN A 58 2.98 11.75 -12.57
C GLN A 58 3.33 12.97 -13.44
N GLN A 59 3.99 12.73 -14.58
CA GLN A 59 4.35 13.78 -15.54
C GLN A 59 3.11 14.45 -16.14
N GLN A 60 2.08 13.67 -16.50
CA GLN A 60 0.81 14.22 -16.99
C GLN A 60 0.11 15.09 -15.96
N ALA A 61 -0.02 14.61 -14.72
CA ALA A 61 -0.64 15.38 -13.64
C ALA A 61 0.16 16.67 -13.35
N GLY A 62 1.49 16.57 -13.29
CA GLY A 62 2.38 17.72 -13.10
C GLY A 62 2.27 18.75 -14.23
N ALA A 63 2.27 18.31 -15.49
CA ALA A 63 2.10 19.20 -16.64
C ALA A 63 0.75 19.94 -16.62
N MET A 64 -0.34 19.25 -16.26
CA MET A 64 -1.67 19.85 -16.13
C MET A 64 -1.73 20.89 -15.00
N ILE A 65 -1.12 20.60 -13.83
CA ILE A 65 -1.05 21.55 -12.71
C ILE A 65 -0.21 22.78 -13.06
N LEU A 66 0.89 22.59 -13.80
CA LEU A 66 1.72 23.70 -14.30
C LEU A 66 0.94 24.59 -15.27
N ALA A 67 0.25 23.98 -16.24
CA ALA A 67 -0.59 24.72 -17.18
C ALA A 67 -1.71 25.48 -16.47
N TRP A 68 -2.36 24.84 -15.49
CA TRP A 68 -3.39 25.49 -14.67
C TRP A 68 -2.84 26.65 -13.86
N SER A 69 -1.68 26.48 -13.21
CA SER A 69 -1.02 27.54 -12.44
C SER A 69 -0.63 28.73 -13.32
N GLY A 70 -0.15 28.47 -14.55
CA GLY A 70 0.15 29.52 -15.53
C GLY A 70 -1.10 30.30 -15.94
N ALA A 71 -2.22 29.60 -16.16
CA ALA A 71 -3.50 30.24 -16.42
C ALA A 71 -4.00 31.05 -15.21
N ALA A 72 -3.86 30.53 -13.99
CA ALA A 72 -4.19 31.24 -12.74
C ALA A 72 -3.45 32.57 -12.63
N TYR A 73 -2.14 32.52 -12.89
CA TYR A 73 -1.28 33.69 -12.86
C TYR A 73 -1.69 34.73 -13.92
N TYR A 74 -1.98 34.28 -15.15
CA TYR A 74 -2.47 35.17 -16.20
C TYR A 74 -3.78 35.88 -15.81
N TYR A 75 -4.76 35.14 -15.28
CA TYR A 75 -6.01 35.72 -14.81
C TYR A 75 -5.82 36.69 -13.63
N SER A 76 -4.83 36.43 -12.77
CA SER A 76 -4.49 37.36 -11.68
C SER A 76 -4.00 38.72 -12.18
N ILE A 77 -3.24 38.74 -13.28
CA ILE A 77 -2.77 39.98 -13.92
C ILE A 77 -3.95 40.74 -14.54
N GLN A 78 -4.86 40.04 -15.22
CA GLN A 78 -6.04 40.67 -15.81
C GLN A 78 -6.95 41.29 -14.75
N LEU A 79 -7.15 40.59 -13.63
CA LEU A 79 -7.89 41.11 -12.48
C LEU A 79 -7.26 42.39 -11.93
N ALA A 80 -5.93 42.45 -11.84
CA ALA A 80 -5.21 43.64 -11.35
C ALA A 80 -5.33 44.84 -12.30
N GLN A 81 -5.40 44.61 -13.62
CA GLN A 81 -5.50 45.68 -14.62
C GLN A 81 -6.92 46.24 -14.78
N ASN A 82 -7.94 45.37 -14.77
CA ASN A 82 -9.33 45.78 -15.01
C ASN A 82 -10.33 44.88 -14.25
N PRO A 83 -10.52 45.10 -12.93
CA PRO A 83 -11.27 44.19 -12.09
C PRO A 83 -12.76 44.09 -12.46
N GLN A 84 -13.39 45.20 -12.86
CA GLN A 84 -14.81 45.20 -13.25
C GLN A 84 -15.07 44.34 -14.50
N LYS A 85 -14.21 44.47 -15.52
CA LYS A 85 -14.32 43.66 -16.74
C LYS A 85 -14.03 42.18 -16.46
N PHE A 86 -13.02 41.91 -15.63
CA PHE A 86 -12.69 40.55 -15.22
C PHE A 86 -13.89 39.86 -14.54
N TYR A 87 -14.53 40.50 -13.55
CA TYR A 87 -15.65 39.86 -12.86
C TYR A 87 -16.86 39.62 -13.77
N GLN A 88 -17.12 40.51 -14.72
CA GLN A 88 -18.18 40.33 -15.71
C GLN A 88 -17.88 39.17 -16.68
N GLU A 89 -16.63 39.00 -17.11
CA GLU A 89 -16.26 37.99 -18.10
C GLU A 89 -15.86 36.64 -17.49
N PHE A 90 -15.33 36.61 -16.26
CA PHE A 90 -14.78 35.42 -15.64
C PHE A 90 -15.73 34.77 -14.64
N LEU A 91 -16.21 35.50 -13.62
CA LEU A 91 -17.06 34.91 -12.57
C LEU A 91 -18.43 34.49 -13.11
N LEU A 92 -19.01 35.28 -14.02
CA LEU A 92 -20.35 35.02 -14.57
C LEU A 92 -20.35 34.04 -15.77
N THR A 93 -19.20 33.53 -16.20
CA THR A 93 -19.12 32.57 -17.30
C THR A 93 -18.80 31.16 -16.82
N ARG A 94 -19.11 30.15 -17.65
CA ARG A 94 -18.75 28.74 -17.39
C ARG A 94 -17.25 28.50 -17.18
N LYS A 95 -16.40 29.48 -17.52
CA LYS A 95 -14.94 29.40 -17.36
C LYS A 95 -14.51 29.37 -15.90
N SER A 96 -15.17 30.12 -15.00
CA SER A 96 -14.84 30.11 -13.56
C SER A 96 -15.08 28.74 -12.94
N GLY A 97 -16.24 28.14 -13.20
CA GLY A 97 -16.58 26.80 -12.73
C GLY A 97 -15.57 25.75 -13.21
N LEU A 98 -15.31 25.70 -14.53
CA LEU A 98 -14.32 24.78 -15.09
C LEU A 98 -12.94 24.99 -14.45
N PHE A 99 -12.50 26.24 -14.31
CA PHE A 99 -11.21 26.57 -13.72
C PHE A 99 -11.05 26.06 -12.28
N SER A 100 -12.09 26.18 -11.45
CA SER A 100 -12.09 25.68 -10.07
C SER A 100 -12.10 24.15 -9.98
N PHE A 101 -12.70 23.45 -10.96
CA PHE A 101 -12.78 21.98 -10.95
C PHE A 101 -11.59 21.29 -11.61
N VAL A 102 -10.78 21.97 -12.42
CA VAL A 102 -9.61 21.34 -13.09
C VAL A 102 -8.66 20.66 -12.09
N PRO A 103 -8.21 21.30 -10.98
CA PRO A 103 -7.30 20.64 -10.04
C PRO A 103 -7.89 19.38 -9.41
N LEU A 104 -9.19 19.41 -9.09
CA LEU A 104 -9.91 18.26 -8.53
C LEU A 104 -10.05 17.14 -9.55
N GLY A 105 -10.37 17.48 -10.82
CA GLY A 105 -10.45 16.51 -11.91
C GLY A 105 -9.11 15.85 -12.21
N VAL A 106 -8.02 16.63 -12.21
CA VAL A 106 -6.65 16.11 -12.40
C VAL A 106 -6.25 15.20 -11.24
N ALA A 107 -6.50 15.61 -9.99
CA ALA A 107 -6.22 14.80 -8.82
C ALA A 107 -7.01 13.48 -8.81
N ALA A 108 -8.31 13.53 -9.13
CA ALA A 108 -9.15 12.34 -9.23
C ALA A 108 -8.67 11.40 -10.36
N TYR A 109 -8.43 11.94 -11.55
CA TYR A 109 -7.91 11.17 -12.69
C TYR A 109 -6.59 10.49 -12.34
N TYR A 110 -5.64 11.24 -11.77
CA TYR A 110 -4.36 10.71 -11.33
C TYR A 110 -4.53 9.61 -10.29
N HIS A 111 -5.37 9.83 -9.27
CA HIS A 111 -5.63 8.84 -8.22
C HIS A 111 -6.22 7.55 -8.80
N PHE A 112 -7.22 7.62 -9.68
CA PHE A 112 -7.82 6.43 -10.30
C PHE A 112 -6.83 5.65 -11.17
N LYS A 113 -6.04 6.37 -11.99
CA LYS A 113 -5.02 5.73 -12.85
C LYS A 113 -3.90 5.11 -12.03
N GLN A 114 -3.43 5.82 -11.00
CA GLN A 114 -2.39 5.34 -10.11
C GLN A 114 -2.89 4.13 -9.31
N GLN A 115 -4.10 4.16 -8.75
CA GLN A 115 -4.68 3.03 -8.03
C GLN A 115 -4.83 1.79 -8.92
N LYS A 116 -5.24 1.95 -10.18
CA LYS A 116 -5.30 0.85 -11.13
C LYS A 116 -3.92 0.24 -11.36
N LEU A 117 -2.92 1.09 -11.63
CA LEU A 117 -1.55 0.64 -11.88
C LEU A 117 -0.93 -0.03 -10.65
N TYR A 118 -1.17 0.48 -9.45
CA TYR A 118 -0.67 -0.14 -8.21
C TYR A 118 -1.30 -1.52 -7.99
N ASN A 119 -2.59 -1.70 -8.28
CA ASN A 119 -3.21 -3.02 -8.24
C ASN A 119 -2.57 -3.97 -9.25
N GLU A 120 -2.37 -3.53 -10.50
CA GLU A 120 -1.70 -4.36 -11.53
C GLU A 120 -0.28 -4.77 -11.10
N LEU A 121 0.50 -3.86 -10.52
CA LEU A 121 1.85 -4.14 -10.05
C LEU A 121 1.84 -5.03 -8.79
N TYR A 122 0.87 -4.84 -7.89
CA TYR A 122 0.68 -5.73 -6.74
C TYR A 122 0.46 -7.17 -7.20
N GLU A 123 -0.49 -7.39 -8.12
CA GLU A 123 -0.78 -8.74 -8.62
C GLU A 123 0.45 -9.34 -9.33
N LYS A 124 1.20 -8.53 -10.11
CA LYS A 124 2.42 -8.97 -10.81
C LYS A 124 3.56 -9.38 -9.86
N TYR A 125 3.85 -8.59 -8.83
CA TYR A 125 5.05 -8.73 -8.01
C TYR A 125 4.82 -9.39 -6.65
N CYS A 126 3.62 -9.26 -6.08
CA CYS A 126 3.31 -9.70 -4.72
C CYS A 126 2.09 -10.61 -4.63
N GLY A 127 1.25 -10.69 -5.68
CA GLY A 127 0.03 -11.49 -5.67
C GLY A 127 0.28 -12.98 -5.43
N GLN A 128 1.41 -13.50 -5.93
CA GLN A 128 1.77 -14.92 -5.82
C GLN A 128 2.65 -15.25 -4.62
N LEU A 129 3.17 -14.25 -3.90
CA LEU A 129 4.07 -14.48 -2.77
C LEU A 129 3.29 -15.03 -1.56
N SER A 130 3.87 -15.96 -0.82
CA SER A 130 3.40 -16.27 0.53
C SER A 130 3.56 -15.04 1.45
N ASP A 131 2.83 -14.99 2.56
CA ASP A 131 2.98 -13.90 3.53
C ASP A 131 4.41 -13.81 4.07
N LYS A 132 5.05 -14.96 4.27
CA LYS A 132 6.47 -15.05 4.65
C LYS A 132 7.39 -14.43 3.62
N GLU A 133 7.22 -14.76 2.34
CA GLU A 133 8.02 -14.17 1.25
C GLU A 133 7.78 -12.67 1.13
N LEU A 134 6.55 -12.20 1.33
CA LEU A 134 6.22 -10.78 1.31
C LEU A 134 6.95 -10.02 2.44
N LEU A 135 6.95 -10.55 3.66
CA LEU A 135 7.68 -9.95 4.79
C LEU A 135 9.19 -9.96 4.56
N GLN A 136 9.73 -11.07 4.04
CA GLN A 136 11.16 -11.18 3.71
C GLN A 136 11.57 -10.22 2.60
N LEU A 137 10.67 -9.99 1.65
CA LEU A 137 10.89 -9.05 0.57
C LEU A 137 10.92 -7.61 1.11
N ASP A 138 10.00 -7.17 1.98
CA ASP A 138 10.13 -5.85 2.65
C ASP A 138 11.41 -5.77 3.48
N ALA A 139 11.75 -6.82 4.25
CA ALA A 139 12.97 -6.88 5.07
C ALA A 139 14.26 -6.68 4.26
N LYS A 140 14.29 -7.12 3.00
CA LYS A 140 15.45 -6.96 2.11
C LYS A 140 15.78 -5.49 1.85
N PHE A 141 14.76 -4.63 1.80
CA PHE A 141 14.91 -3.20 1.53
C PHE A 141 14.76 -2.35 2.79
N ASN A 142 14.18 -2.92 3.85
CA ASN A 142 14.10 -2.35 5.19
C ASN A 142 14.75 -3.24 6.26
N PRO A 143 16.09 -3.25 6.38
CA PRO A 143 16.80 -4.10 7.35
C PRO A 143 16.38 -3.85 8.80
N LYS A 144 15.90 -2.64 9.12
CA LYS A 144 15.43 -2.29 10.48
C LYS A 144 14.19 -3.09 10.89
N LYS A 145 13.35 -3.48 9.94
CA LYS A 145 12.15 -4.30 10.19
C LYS A 145 12.43 -5.80 10.20
N LYS A 146 13.63 -6.24 9.78
CA LYS A 146 13.96 -7.67 9.64
C LYS A 146 13.73 -8.45 10.93
N MET A 147 14.29 -7.99 12.05
CA MET A 147 14.13 -8.69 13.33
C MET A 147 12.66 -8.79 13.76
N PHE A 148 11.86 -7.75 13.50
CA PHE A 148 10.44 -7.76 13.79
C PHE A 148 9.68 -8.78 12.92
N TYR A 149 9.98 -8.84 11.63
CA TYR A 149 9.39 -9.82 10.72
C TYR A 149 9.80 -11.26 11.03
N ASP A 150 11.06 -11.48 11.43
CA ASP A 150 11.52 -12.79 11.88
C ASP A 150 10.72 -13.28 13.12
N ILE A 151 10.43 -12.38 14.07
CA ILE A 151 9.58 -12.69 15.24
C ILE A 151 8.14 -13.02 14.82
N ILE A 152 7.56 -12.26 13.89
CA ILE A 152 6.19 -12.52 13.39
C ILE A 152 6.12 -13.88 12.70
N ILE A 153 7.10 -14.20 11.85
CA ILE A 153 7.16 -15.47 11.13
C ILE A 153 7.23 -16.62 12.14
N GLN A 154 8.16 -16.56 13.10
CA GLN A 154 8.32 -17.61 14.11
C GLN A 154 7.06 -17.81 14.98
N ARG A 155 6.37 -16.72 15.34
CA ARG A 155 5.12 -16.80 16.10
C ARG A 155 4.00 -17.44 15.31
N ASN A 156 3.86 -17.11 14.02
CA ASN A 156 2.83 -17.69 13.18
C ASN A 156 3.12 -19.16 12.84
N GLU A 157 4.38 -19.54 12.60
CA GLU A 157 4.79 -20.93 12.38
C GLU A 157 4.41 -21.81 13.58
N LYS A 158 4.80 -21.41 14.80
CA LYS A 158 4.42 -22.13 16.03
C LYS A 158 2.90 -22.23 16.22
N ARG A 159 2.15 -21.21 15.81
CA ARG A 159 0.68 -21.22 15.94
C ARG A 159 0.04 -22.24 15.01
N LEU A 160 0.49 -22.27 13.75
CA LEU A 160 0.01 -23.21 12.75
C LEU A 160 0.32 -24.65 13.17
N GLU A 161 1.53 -24.92 13.67
CA GLU A 161 1.91 -26.23 14.21
C GLU A 161 0.96 -26.70 15.34
N MET A 162 0.62 -25.81 16.28
CA MET A 162 -0.32 -26.13 17.36
C MET A 162 -1.77 -26.31 16.88
N GLU A 163 -2.18 -25.65 15.81
CA GLU A 163 -3.50 -25.80 15.21
C GLU A 163 -3.60 -27.16 14.48
N ASP A 164 -2.57 -27.54 13.73
CA ASP A 164 -2.46 -28.83 13.04
C ASP A 164 -2.47 -30.00 14.03
N GLU A 165 -1.70 -29.91 15.13
CA GLU A 165 -1.70 -30.93 16.19
C GLU A 165 -3.07 -31.09 16.85
N LYS A 166 -3.80 -29.99 17.08
CA LYS A 166 -5.17 -30.04 17.63
C LYS A 166 -6.15 -30.71 16.67
N GLU A 167 -6.02 -30.43 15.38
CA GLU A 167 -6.88 -31.02 14.35
C GLU A 167 -6.61 -32.52 14.16
N GLN A 168 -5.33 -32.93 14.16
CA GLN A 168 -4.95 -34.35 14.14
C GLN A 168 -5.48 -35.11 15.37
N ASN A 169 -5.41 -34.51 16.56
CA ASN A 169 -5.96 -35.11 17.78
C ASN A 169 -7.50 -35.22 17.74
N ARG A 170 -8.19 -34.24 17.12
CA ARG A 170 -9.65 -34.31 16.89
C ARG A 170 -10.03 -35.42 15.92
N LEU A 171 -9.33 -35.55 14.81
CA LEU A 171 -9.58 -36.59 13.81
C LEU A 171 -9.31 -38.00 14.38
N SER A 172 -8.25 -38.14 15.18
CA SER A 172 -7.89 -39.42 15.83
C SER A 172 -8.91 -39.85 16.88
N SER A 173 -9.51 -38.91 17.63
CA SER A 173 -10.57 -39.20 18.60
C SER A 173 -11.92 -39.55 17.97
N LEU A 174 -12.21 -39.04 16.77
CA LEU A 174 -13.43 -39.38 16.01
C LEU A 174 -13.36 -40.76 15.34
N GLY A 175 -12.17 -41.22 14.93
CA GLY A 175 -11.95 -42.56 14.36
C GLY A 175 -11.94 -43.71 15.39
N GLY A 176 -11.83 -43.39 16.68
CA GLY A 176 -11.70 -44.36 17.78
C GLY A 176 -13.01 -44.93 18.35
N HIS A 177 -14.17 -44.65 17.75
CA HIS A 177 -15.49 -45.14 18.24
C HIS A 177 -16.17 -46.21 17.36
N SER A 178 -15.46 -46.79 16.40
CA SER A 178 -15.92 -48.00 15.69
C SER A 178 -15.28 -49.26 16.28
N ARG A 179 -15.45 -49.51 17.58
CA ARG A 179 -15.34 -50.89 18.09
C ARG A 179 -16.70 -51.53 17.86
N VAL A 180 -16.79 -52.26 16.74
CA VAL A 180 -17.86 -53.21 16.49
C VAL A 180 -17.71 -54.29 17.55
N ASP A 181 -18.53 -54.19 18.60
CA ASP A 181 -18.84 -55.34 19.43
C ASP A 181 -19.51 -56.36 18.50
N THR A 182 -18.73 -57.34 18.06
CA THR A 182 -19.24 -58.54 17.40
C THR A 182 -19.08 -59.64 18.44
N ASP A 183 -20.22 -60.01 19.01
CA ASP A 183 -20.43 -61.20 19.82
C ASP A 183 -19.94 -62.48 19.11
#